data_AF-A0A960TDB6-F1
#
_entry.id   AF-A0A960TDB6-F1
#
_cell.length_a   1.000
_cell.length_b   1.000
_cell.length_c   1.000
_cell.angle_alpha   90.00
_cell.angle_beta   90.00
_cell.angle_gamma   90.00
#
_symmetry.space_group_name_H-M   'P 1'
#
loop_
_entity.id
_entity.type
_entity.pdbx_description
1 polymer ?
#
loop_
_entity_poly.entity_id
_entity_poly.type
_entity_poly.pdbx_seq_one_letter_code
_entity_poly.pdbx_strand_id
1 'polypeptide(L)' 'NARRLRALLAAYRENEDIINLGAYARGSNADVDRSIDLMPAINAFLRQRIEEGVPFEETIRGLSRLVHAGEEEDLY' A
#
# COMPACT_ATOMS: atom_id res chain seq x y z
N ASN A 1 -8.77 -6.24 6.04
CA ASN A 1 -7.39 -5.67 5.97
C ASN A 1 -6.51 -6.42 4.96
N ALA A 2 -6.12 -7.69 5.18
CA ALA A 2 -5.22 -8.41 4.25
C ALA A 2 -5.68 -8.45 2.77
N ARG A 3 -6.98 -8.70 2.51
CA ARG A 3 -7.54 -8.65 1.14
C ARG A 3 -7.37 -7.28 0.46
N ARG A 4 -7.53 -6.18 1.22
CA ARG A 4 -7.39 -4.81 0.72
C ARG A 4 -5.94 -4.50 0.37
N LEU A 5 -4.98 -4.90 1.21
CA LEU A 5 -3.55 -4.80 0.88
C LEU A 5 -3.20 -5.57 -0.41
N ARG A 6 -3.74 -6.79 -0.56
CA ARG A 6 -3.54 -7.59 -1.78
C ARG A 6 -4.15 -6.94 -3.03
N ALA A 7 -5.31 -6.29 -2.89
CA ALA A 7 -5.93 -5.57 -4.00
C ALA A 7 -5.08 -4.36 -4.43
N LEU A 8 -4.54 -3.59 -3.47
CA LEU A 8 -3.61 -2.48 -3.76
C LEU A 8 -2.34 -2.97 -4.47
N LEU A 9 -1.74 -4.06 -3.97
CA LEU A 9 -0.57 -4.68 -4.63
C LEU A 9 -0.89 -5.17 -6.05
N ALA A 10 -2.08 -5.73 -6.27
CA ALA A 10 -2.51 -6.18 -7.58
C ALA A 10 -2.70 -5.00 -8.54
N ALA A 11 -3.41 -3.95 -8.12
CA ALA A 11 -3.63 -2.75 -8.92
C ALA A 11 -2.32 -2.08 -9.35
N TYR A 12 -1.35 -1.98 -8.44
CA TYR A 12 -0.02 -1.46 -8.78
C TYR A 12 0.69 -2.36 -9.79
N ARG A 13 0.73 -3.68 -9.55
CA ARG A 13 1.42 -4.64 -10.44
C ARG A 13 0.84 -4.67 -11.83
N GLU A 14 -0.48 -4.61 -11.96
CA GLU A 14 -1.17 -4.58 -13.26
C GLU A 14 -0.83 -3.32 -14.07
N ASN A 15 -0.38 -2.23 -13.41
CA ASN A 15 -0.06 -0.95 -14.03
C ASN A 15 1.43 -0.58 -13.94
N GLU A 16 2.27 -1.48 -13.42
CA GLU A 16 3.66 -1.20 -13.05
C GLU A 16 4.49 -0.71 -14.24
N ASP A 17 4.31 -1.32 -15.42
CA ASP A 17 5.02 -0.91 -16.63
C ASP A 17 4.66 0.52 -17.05
N ILE A 18 3.38 0.87 -17.05
CA ILE A 18 2.88 2.19 -17.45
C ILE A 18 3.32 3.25 -16.42
N ILE A 19 3.30 2.91 -15.13
CA ILE A 19 3.77 3.77 -14.04
C ILE A 19 5.28 4.02 -14.19
N ASN A 20 6.09 2.97 -14.38
CA ASN A 20 7.54 3.06 -14.50
C ASN A 20 7.99 3.84 -15.74
N LEU A 21 7.23 3.75 -16.83
CA LEU A 21 7.46 4.55 -18.04
C LEU A 21 7.00 6.01 -17.91
N GLY A 22 6.37 6.39 -16.78
CA GLY A 22 5.81 7.72 -16.57
C GLY A 22 4.57 8.02 -17.42
N ALA A 23 3.96 6.98 -18.00
CA ALA A 23 2.81 7.10 -18.91
C ALA A 23 1.46 7.02 -18.17
N TYR A 24 1.47 6.76 -16.86
CA TYR A 24 0.25 6.67 -16.05
C TYR A 24 -0.31 8.07 -15.73
N ALA A 25 -1.58 8.30 -16.05
CA ALA A 25 -2.26 9.56 -15.75
C ALA A 25 -2.98 9.49 -14.39
N ARG A 26 -2.55 10.31 -13.43
CA ARG A 26 -3.19 10.39 -12.11
C ARG A 26 -4.65 10.85 -12.23
N GLY A 27 -5.54 10.27 -11.44
CA GLY A 27 -6.98 10.51 -11.48
C GLY A 27 -7.73 9.64 -12.50
N SER A 28 -7.03 8.83 -13.30
CA SER A 28 -7.65 7.90 -14.25
C SER A 28 -8.26 6.68 -13.56
N ASN A 29 -7.66 6.23 -12.45
CA ASN A 29 -8.17 5.14 -11.64
C ASN A 29 -7.79 5.37 -10.17
N ALA A 30 -8.80 5.59 -9.32
CA ALA A 30 -8.61 5.86 -7.90
C ALA A 30 -7.91 4.72 -7.15
N ASP A 31 -8.10 3.46 -7.55
CA ASP A 31 -7.44 2.31 -6.93
C ASP A 31 -5.95 2.26 -7.28
N VAL A 32 -5.60 2.57 -8.54
CA VAL A 32 -4.20 2.63 -8.99
C VAL A 32 -3.51 3.83 -8.37
N ASP A 33 -4.15 5.00 -8.34
CA ASP A 33 -3.64 6.19 -7.66
C ASP A 33 -3.32 5.88 -6.19
N ARG A 34 -4.28 5.28 -5.47
CA ARG A 34 -4.10 4.90 -4.08
C ARG A 34 -3.01 3.85 -3.89
N SER A 35 -2.87 2.92 -4.83
CA SER A 35 -1.79 1.93 -4.81
C SER A 35 -0.41 2.56 -4.99
N ILE A 36 -0.29 3.55 -5.87
CA ILE A 36 0.96 4.30 -6.11
C ILE A 36 1.34 5.06 -4.84
N ASP A 37 0.37 5.78 -4.25
CA ASP A 37 0.60 6.58 -3.04
C ASP A 37 1.02 5.70 -1.84
N LEU A 38 0.43 4.51 -1.69
CA LEU A 38 0.71 3.61 -0.57
C LEU A 38 1.90 2.67 -0.81
N MET A 39 2.40 2.54 -2.04
CA MET A 39 3.46 1.58 -2.37
C MET A 39 4.74 1.74 -1.52
N PRO A 40 5.23 2.97 -1.22
CA PRO A 40 6.39 3.13 -0.34
C PRO A 40 6.15 2.57 1.06
N ALA A 41 4.98 2.82 1.64
CA ALA A 41 4.63 2.35 2.97
C ALA A 41 4.42 0.82 3.01
N ILE A 42 3.80 0.26 1.96
CA ILE A 42 3.63 -1.18 1.80
C ILE A 42 5.00 -1.87 1.71
N ASN A 43 5.92 -1.34 0.90
CA ASN A 43 7.28 -1.87 0.78
C ASN A 43 8.05 -1.80 2.11
N ALA A 44 7.91 -0.70 2.86
CA ALA A 44 8.53 -0.57 4.17
C ALA A 44 7.99 -1.60 5.18
N PHE A 45 6.70 -1.92 5.13
CA PHE A 45 6.09 -2.92 6.01
C PHE A 45 6.46 -4.36 5.65
N LEU A 46 6.56 -4.66 4.35
CA LEU A 46 6.87 -6.02 3.88
C LEU A 46 8.37 -6.34 3.94
N ARG A 47 9.24 -5.33 4.01
CA ARG A 47 10.69 -5.49 4.06
C ARG A 47 11.18 -5.50 5.50
N GLN A 48 11.86 -6.57 5.89
CA GLN A 48 12.41 -6.75 7.24
C GLN A 48 13.84 -7.31 7.16
N ARG A 49 14.66 -7.02 8.18
CA ARG A 49 15.98 -7.67 8.31
C ARG A 49 15.83 -9.10 8.80
N ILE A 50 16.85 -9.93 8.59
CA ILE A 50 16.80 -11.35 8.96
C ILE A 50 16.68 -11.51 10.48
N GLU A 51 17.35 -10.63 11.23
CA GLU A 51 17.35 -10.58 12.68
C GLU A 51 16.14 -9.84 13.28
N GLU A 52 15.25 -9.29 12.45
CA GLU A 52 14.10 -8.52 12.88
C GLU A 52 12.88 -9.43 13.05
N GLY A 53 12.38 -9.50 14.29
CA GLY A 53 11.13 -10.16 14.61
C GLY A 53 10.10 -9.12 15.04
N VAL A 54 8.92 -9.13 14.42
CA VAL A 54 7.79 -8.27 14.80
C VAL A 54 6.72 -9.14 15.46
N PRO A 55 6.27 -8.81 16.69
CA PRO A 55 5.16 -9.51 17.33
C PRO A 55 3.90 -9.52 16.46
N PHE A 56 3.11 -10.59 16.59
CA PHE A 56 1.90 -10.75 15.78
C PHE A 56 0.94 -9.56 15.92
N GLU A 57 0.70 -9.09 17.14
CA GLU A 57 -0.17 -7.94 17.38
C GLU A 57 0.32 -6.66 16.70
N GLU A 58 1.64 -6.43 16.70
CA GLU A 58 2.24 -5.27 16.05
C GLU A 58 2.13 -5.38 14.53
N THR A 59 2.31 -6.58 13.98
CA THR A 59 2.06 -6.87 12.56
C THR A 59 0.62 -6.53 12.17
N ILE A 60 -0.37 -6.92 12.98
CA ILE A 60 -1.78 -6.61 12.73
C ILE A 60 -2.05 -5.12 12.81
N ARG A 61 -1.49 -4.40 13.79
CA ARG A 61 -1.60 -2.94 13.89
C ARG A 61 -0.98 -2.25 12.68
N GLY A 62 0.20 -2.69 12.24
CA GLY A 62 0.87 -2.20 11.03
C GLY A 62 0.01 -2.39 9.77
N LEU A 63 -0.52 -3.60 9.58
CA LEU A 63 -1.42 -3.90 8.47
C LEU A 63 -2.69 -3.03 8.49
N SER A 64 -3.26 -2.81 9.68
CA SER A 64 -4.43 -1.94 9.85
C SER A 64 -4.12 -0.50 9.45
N ARG A 65 -3.01 0.05 9.95
CA ARG A 65 -2.56 1.41 9.58
C ARG A 65 -2.42 1.55 8.08
N LEU A 66 -1.74 0.63 7.39
CA LEU A 66 -1.55 0.71 5.94
C LEU A 66 -2.84 0.78 5.14
N VAL A 67 -3.85 -0.02 5.51
CA VAL A 67 -5.10 -0.06 4.76
C VAL A 67 -6.08 1.04 5.14
N HIS A 68 -5.86 1.73 6.27
CA HIS A 68 -6.69 2.83 6.77
C HIS A 68 -6.00 4.20 6.71
N ALA A 69 -4.71 4.27 6.35
CA ALA A 69 -3.89 5.50 6.25
C ALA A 69 -4.34 6.51 5.16
N GLY A 70 -5.56 6.39 4.65
CA GLY A 70 -6.22 7.40 3.81
C GLY A 70 -7.71 7.53 4.14
N GLU A 71 -8.10 7.23 5.38
CA GLU A 71 -9.44 7.44 5.95
C GLU A 71 -9.40 8.39 7.17
N GLU A 72 -8.20 8.75 7.67
CA GLU A 72 -8.03 9.65 8.82
C GLU A 72 -8.20 11.14 8.47
N GLU A 73 -8.34 11.50 7.19
CA GLU A 73 -8.53 12.90 6.76
C GLU A 73 -9.97 13.42 6.93
N ASP A 74 -10.94 12.54 7.23
CA ASP A 74 -12.37 12.88 7.39
C ASP A 74 -12.83 13.01 8.86
N LEU A 75 -11.91 13.02 9.81
CA LEU A 75 -12.20 13.16 11.24
C LEU A 75 -11.62 14.45 11.84
N TYR A 76 -12.00 15.60 11.28
CA TYR A 76 -12.06 16.90 11.97
C TYR A 76 -13.14 17.81 11.36
#